data_AF-A0A2H9LCH3-F1
#
_entry.id   AF-A0A2H9LCH3-F1
#
_cell.length_a   1.000
_cell.length_b   1.000
_cell.length_c   1.000
_cell.angle_alpha   90.00
_cell.angle_beta   90.00
_cell.angle_gamma   90.00
#
_symmetry.space_group_name_H-M   'P 1'
#
loop_
_entity.id
_entity.type
_entity.pdbx_description
1 polymer ?
#
loop_
_entity_poly.entity_id
_entity_poly.type
_entity_poly.pdbx_seq_one_letter_code
_entity_poly.pdbx_strand_id
1 'polypeptide(L)'
;MVSELSKDEVVIGRSQRGIEKYGKEGTGYLGKVVMSSGENPVLGRKVMVDLASPHVMLICGKRGGGKSFSLCVLLESFSKLPPEIKSRISVIAIDLVGIFWGLKFPNKKDEKALAEWDLKPEAIADARVFVPKGKEDFYKQNGIPIDGAFTIKASELSGLEWMALFKLTWKDAEGVLLSRIVDDVAEKLGTYYGIDELIGAVRADQDADKLAKEALINRLKAAKGWGLIEKTGTKIKDIVKPGTINIIDVSAYRQAIGMEGTKDIIVGVIGKKLFEERMLYRKEEEAKLIRGERKESSMPIVWMLIDEAHMFMPKDEDSIALKVLLEWVRVGRQPGLSLVLATQRPNRLHPDCISQCDLFISHRMTAQDDIGAIATLRPSYLHQDFDKYFQEMPKDKGYALVLDDNSEKLWMIKIRPRLSWDAGVTASAFVK
;
A
#
# COMPACT_ATOMS: atom_id res chain seq x y z
N MET A 1 -10.69 25.99 20.55
CA MET A 1 -11.67 25.20 21.32
C MET A 1 -11.89 23.88 20.57
N VAL A 2 -11.22 22.85 21.08
CA VAL A 2 -11.56 21.42 21.07
C VAL A 2 -12.10 20.75 19.78
N SER A 3 -11.23 19.95 19.15
CA SER A 3 -11.48 18.94 18.10
C SER A 3 -12.13 17.64 18.62
N GLU A 4 -12.98 17.72 19.65
CA GLU A 4 -13.51 16.54 20.36
C GLU A 4 -14.97 16.34 20.02
N LEU A 5 -15.28 15.17 19.47
CA LEU A 5 -16.65 14.74 19.19
C LEU A 5 -17.37 14.26 20.45
N SER A 6 -16.61 13.82 21.47
CA SER A 6 -17.09 13.41 22.78
C SER A 6 -15.94 13.36 23.79
N LYS A 7 -16.25 13.26 25.10
CA LYS A 7 -15.23 13.00 26.16
C LYS A 7 -14.50 11.66 25.97
N ASP A 8 -15.04 10.76 25.16
CA ASP A 8 -14.61 9.36 25.06
C ASP A 8 -13.86 9.03 23.76
N GLU A 9 -13.87 9.93 22.77
CA GLU A 9 -13.33 9.65 21.42
C GLU A 9 -12.54 10.84 20.86
N VAL A 10 -11.48 10.54 20.13
CA VAL A 10 -10.67 11.49 19.34
C VAL A 10 -10.67 11.00 17.90
N VAL A 11 -10.95 11.91 16.95
CA VAL A 11 -10.78 11.64 15.51
C VAL A 11 -9.47 12.25 15.05
N ILE A 12 -8.64 11.45 14.36
CA ILE A 12 -7.41 11.89 13.70
C ILE A 12 -7.59 11.88 12.19
N GLY A 13 -6.91 12.78 11.49
CA GLY A 13 -6.98 12.88 10.03
C GLY A 13 -8.18 13.66 9.52
N ARG A 14 -8.93 14.31 10.41
CA ARG A 14 -10.09 15.10 10.03
C ARG A 14 -9.93 16.53 10.49
N SER A 15 -10.07 17.46 9.56
CA SER A 15 -10.09 18.89 9.89
C SER A 15 -11.27 19.22 10.80
N GLN A 16 -11.16 20.31 11.57
CA GLN A 16 -12.21 20.79 12.46
C GLN A 16 -13.56 20.96 11.74
N ARG A 17 -13.55 21.57 10.54
CA ARG A 17 -14.75 21.72 9.71
C ARG A 17 -15.33 20.38 9.28
N GLY A 18 -14.48 19.38 9.02
CA GLY A 18 -14.91 18.02 8.70
C GLY A 18 -15.57 17.34 9.90
N ILE A 19 -15.03 17.54 11.10
CA ILE A 19 -15.59 17.04 12.36
C ILE A 19 -16.97 17.67 12.60
N GLU A 20 -17.11 18.99 12.48
CA GLU A 20 -18.39 19.71 12.65
C GLU A 20 -19.46 19.21 11.67
N LYS A 21 -19.06 18.85 10.45
CA LYS A 21 -19.99 18.45 9.40
C LYS A 21 -20.37 16.96 9.43
N TYR A 22 -19.39 16.08 9.63
CA TYR A 22 -19.57 14.63 9.46
C TYR A 22 -19.40 13.85 10.76
N GLY A 23 -19.02 14.52 11.84
CA GLY A 23 -18.75 13.88 13.12
C GLY A 23 -17.80 12.70 13.00
N LYS A 24 -18.26 11.52 13.46
CA LYS A 24 -17.53 10.24 13.38
C LYS A 24 -17.87 9.39 12.16
N GLU A 25 -18.74 9.87 11.28
CA GLU A 25 -19.13 9.12 10.10
C GLU A 25 -17.91 8.87 9.21
N GLY A 26 -17.74 7.64 8.71
CA GLY A 26 -16.59 7.29 7.88
C GLY A 26 -15.25 7.17 8.63
N THR A 27 -15.28 7.04 9.96
CA THR A 27 -14.08 6.83 10.77
C THR A 27 -13.93 5.37 11.19
N GLY A 28 -12.68 4.91 11.35
CA GLY A 28 -12.34 3.54 11.75
C GLY A 28 -11.61 3.48 13.09
N TYR A 29 -11.90 2.49 13.93
CA TYR A 29 -11.32 2.37 15.27
C TYR A 29 -9.87 1.87 15.23
N LEU A 30 -8.90 2.67 15.69
CA LEU A 30 -7.47 2.35 15.65
C LEU A 30 -6.90 1.87 16.99
N GLY A 31 -7.35 2.46 18.10
CA GLY A 31 -6.70 2.25 19.40
C GLY A 31 -7.25 3.13 20.51
N LYS A 32 -6.52 3.24 21.62
CA LYS A 32 -6.86 4.15 22.73
C LYS A 32 -5.70 5.09 23.04
N VAL A 33 -6.00 6.31 23.45
CA VAL A 33 -5.00 7.27 23.95
C VAL A 33 -4.40 6.76 25.25
N VAL A 34 -3.09 6.90 25.39
CA VAL A 34 -2.35 6.61 26.61
C VAL A 34 -2.42 7.83 27.53
N MET A 35 -2.97 7.66 28.73
CA MET A 35 -3.25 8.75 29.67
C MET A 35 -2.23 8.87 30.81
N SER A 36 -1.43 7.83 31.05
CA SER A 36 -0.41 7.81 32.10
C SER A 36 0.90 7.23 31.59
N SER A 37 2.00 7.57 32.25
CA SER A 37 3.31 6.95 32.05
C SER A 37 3.43 5.64 32.84
N GLY A 38 4.49 4.87 32.57
CA GLY A 38 4.81 3.62 33.28
C GLY A 38 4.58 2.35 32.45
N GLU A 39 4.81 1.18 33.07
CA GLU A 39 4.76 -0.12 32.39
C GLU A 39 3.33 -0.56 32.06
N ASN A 40 2.35 -0.23 32.92
CA ASN A 40 0.93 -0.53 32.73
C ASN A 40 0.12 0.77 32.65
N PRO A 41 0.18 1.49 31.53
CA PRO A 41 -0.45 2.79 31.43
C PRO A 41 -1.97 2.68 31.33
N VAL A 42 -2.67 3.66 31.90
CA VAL A 42 -4.12 3.80 31.78
C VAL A 42 -4.47 4.21 30.34
N LEU A 43 -5.37 3.44 29.73
CA LEU A 43 -5.91 3.74 28.40
C LEU A 43 -7.21 4.54 28.54
N GLY A 44 -7.27 5.67 27.85
CA GLY A 44 -8.42 6.57 27.86
C GLY A 44 -9.24 6.47 26.57
N ARG A 45 -9.39 7.62 25.93
CA ARG A 45 -10.27 7.84 24.78
C ARG A 45 -9.96 6.91 23.61
N LYS A 46 -10.99 6.49 22.89
CA LYS A 46 -10.86 5.78 21.61
C LYS A 46 -10.28 6.72 20.56
N VAL A 47 -9.37 6.20 19.74
CA VAL A 47 -8.78 6.89 18.61
C VAL A 47 -9.42 6.34 17.34
N MET A 48 -10.08 7.24 16.62
CA MET A 48 -10.79 6.96 15.37
C MET A 48 -10.03 7.65 14.22
N VAL A 49 -9.77 6.94 13.13
CA VAL A 49 -9.07 7.46 11.95
C VAL A 49 -10.08 7.84 10.89
N ASP A 50 -9.96 9.00 10.25
CA ASP A 50 -10.73 9.31 9.04
C ASP A 50 -10.33 8.37 7.89
N LEU A 51 -11.27 7.55 7.44
CA LEU A 51 -11.09 6.62 6.32
C LEU A 51 -11.92 7.04 5.10
N ALA A 52 -12.74 8.09 5.21
CA ALA A 52 -13.59 8.59 4.14
C ALA A 52 -12.92 9.70 3.31
N SER A 53 -11.92 10.37 3.89
CA SER A 53 -11.13 11.40 3.21
C SER A 53 -9.83 10.82 2.63
N PRO A 54 -9.25 11.43 1.57
CA PRO A 54 -7.96 11.00 1.05
C PRO A 54 -6.80 11.39 1.97
N HIS A 55 -5.84 10.49 2.16
CA HIS A 55 -4.69 10.64 3.07
C HIS A 55 -3.37 10.17 2.46
N VAL A 56 -2.27 10.78 2.89
CA VAL A 56 -0.92 10.21 2.78
C VAL A 56 -0.45 9.90 4.19
N MET A 57 -0.52 8.62 4.56
CA MET A 57 -0.17 8.15 5.89
C MET A 57 1.17 7.44 5.89
N LEU A 58 2.02 7.75 6.87
CA LEU A 58 3.31 7.08 7.08
C LEU A 58 3.31 6.31 8.40
N ILE A 59 3.62 5.01 8.35
CA ILE A 59 3.72 4.12 9.50
C ILE A 59 5.17 3.64 9.68
N CYS A 60 5.83 4.10 10.74
CA CYS A 60 7.22 3.77 11.03
C CYS A 60 7.39 2.93 12.30
N GLY A 61 8.58 2.35 12.47
CA GLY A 61 8.94 1.58 13.66
C GLY A 61 9.98 0.50 13.40
N LYS A 62 10.69 0.08 14.45
CA LYS A 62 11.69 -1.00 14.36
C LYS A 62 11.07 -2.34 13.90
N ARG A 63 11.92 -3.31 13.53
CA ARG A 63 11.47 -4.68 13.23
C ARG A 63 10.70 -5.26 14.42
N GLY A 64 9.53 -5.84 14.16
CA GLY A 64 8.63 -6.36 15.20
C GLY A 64 7.97 -5.27 16.06
N GLY A 65 8.04 -4.00 15.67
CA GLY A 65 7.47 -2.86 16.39
C GLY A 65 5.94 -2.78 16.32
N GLY A 66 5.30 -3.41 15.31
CA GLY A 66 3.84 -3.39 15.15
C GLY A 66 3.32 -2.69 13.88
N LYS A 67 4.20 -2.39 12.90
CA LYS A 67 3.83 -1.72 11.64
C LYS A 67 2.79 -2.51 10.82
N SER A 68 3.14 -3.73 10.37
CA SER A 68 2.22 -4.57 9.59
C SER A 68 0.98 -4.96 10.40
N PHE A 69 1.10 -5.07 11.73
CA PHE A 69 -0.04 -5.21 12.63
C PHE A 69 -0.98 -4.00 12.56
N SER A 70 -0.45 -2.78 12.55
CA SER A 70 -1.24 -1.54 12.42
C SER A 70 -1.87 -1.40 11.05
N LEU A 71 -1.17 -1.80 9.98
CA LEU A 71 -1.76 -1.90 8.64
C LEU A 71 -2.98 -2.83 8.65
N CYS A 72 -2.87 -4.02 9.26
CA CYS A 72 -4.00 -4.93 9.39
C CYS A 72 -5.13 -4.33 10.22
N VAL A 73 -4.85 -3.63 11.32
CA VAL A 73 -5.88 -2.92 12.10
C VAL A 73 -6.60 -1.87 11.25
N LEU A 74 -5.89 -1.14 10.39
CA LEU A 74 -6.52 -0.22 9.43
C LEU A 74 -7.39 -0.97 8.41
N LEU A 75 -6.91 -2.08 7.85
CA LEU A 75 -7.69 -2.94 6.93
C LEU A 75 -8.98 -3.46 7.60
N GLU A 76 -8.89 -3.94 8.83
CA GLU A 76 -10.05 -4.34 9.61
C GLU A 76 -11.02 -3.16 9.80
N SER A 77 -10.50 -1.97 10.09
CA SER A 77 -11.30 -0.77 10.29
C SER A 77 -12.01 -0.30 9.00
N PHE A 78 -11.43 -0.50 7.82
CA PHE A 78 -12.14 -0.30 6.55
C PHE A 78 -13.34 -1.24 6.40
N SER A 79 -13.19 -2.52 6.76
CA SER A 79 -14.30 -3.49 6.68
C SER A 79 -15.45 -3.14 7.63
N LYS A 80 -15.16 -2.41 8.71
CA LYS A 80 -16.14 -1.92 9.70
C LYS A 80 -16.81 -0.59 9.36
N LEU A 81 -16.47 0.04 8.23
CA LEU A 81 -17.16 1.25 7.80
C LEU A 81 -18.65 0.97 7.52
N PRO A 82 -19.53 1.97 7.77
CA PRO A 82 -20.94 1.86 7.40
C PRO A 82 -21.11 1.52 5.92
N PRO A 83 -22.09 0.68 5.53
CA PRO A 83 -22.28 0.25 4.14
C PRO A 83 -22.33 1.41 3.13
N GLU A 84 -22.95 2.53 3.51
CA GLU A 84 -23.10 3.75 2.72
C GLU A 84 -21.76 4.37 2.28
N ILE A 85 -20.74 4.26 3.14
CA ILE A 85 -19.39 4.78 2.89
C ILE A 85 -18.49 3.68 2.32
N LYS A 86 -18.57 2.48 2.91
CA LYS A 86 -17.78 1.32 2.49
C LYS A 86 -17.99 1.00 1.01
N SER A 87 -19.22 1.08 0.51
CA SER A 87 -19.58 0.89 -0.90
C SER A 87 -19.02 1.96 -1.85
N ARG A 88 -18.31 2.96 -1.36
CA ARG A 88 -17.64 4.01 -2.16
C ARG A 88 -16.12 3.94 -2.09
N ILE A 89 -15.57 2.98 -1.34
CA ILE A 89 -14.14 2.82 -1.09
C ILE A 89 -13.70 1.42 -1.56
N SER A 90 -12.51 1.32 -2.14
CA SER A 90 -11.84 0.05 -2.35
C SER A 90 -10.42 0.15 -1.84
N VAL A 91 -9.96 -0.89 -1.16
CA VAL A 91 -8.61 -0.94 -0.60
C VAL A 91 -7.76 -1.92 -1.39
N ILE A 92 -6.50 -1.58 -1.61
CA ILE A 92 -5.46 -2.44 -2.14
C ILE A 92 -4.35 -2.49 -1.12
N ALA A 93 -3.91 -3.69 -0.74
CA ALA A 93 -2.78 -3.89 0.14
C ALA A 93 -1.70 -4.69 -0.58
N ILE A 94 -0.50 -4.11 -0.74
CA ILE A 94 0.66 -4.77 -1.33
C ILE A 94 1.35 -5.58 -0.24
N ASP A 95 1.22 -6.91 -0.31
CA ASP A 95 1.79 -7.82 0.68
C ASP A 95 3.12 -8.39 0.18
N LEU A 96 4.22 -7.85 0.73
CA LEU A 96 5.56 -8.29 0.41
C LEU A 96 6.02 -9.52 1.22
N VAL A 97 5.38 -9.79 2.36
CA VAL A 97 5.80 -10.82 3.33
C VAL A 97 4.93 -12.06 3.23
N GLY A 98 3.66 -11.92 2.83
CA GLY A 98 2.69 -13.00 2.71
C GLY A 98 1.98 -13.29 4.04
N ILE A 99 1.51 -12.25 4.72
CA ILE A 99 0.85 -12.35 6.05
C ILE A 99 -0.59 -11.81 6.07
N PHE A 100 -1.01 -11.06 5.05
CA PHE A 100 -2.35 -10.44 5.02
C PHE A 100 -3.46 -11.43 4.65
N TRP A 101 -3.12 -12.62 4.14
CA TRP A 101 -4.10 -13.72 4.01
C TRP A 101 -4.74 -14.10 5.36
N GLY A 102 -4.07 -13.82 6.48
CA GLY A 102 -4.61 -14.00 7.84
C GLY A 102 -5.90 -13.20 8.11
N LEU A 103 -6.16 -12.12 7.36
CA LEU A 103 -7.40 -11.36 7.44
C LEU A 103 -8.65 -12.24 7.26
N LYS A 104 -8.54 -13.35 6.53
CA LYS A 104 -9.66 -14.27 6.23
C LYS A 104 -10.06 -15.16 7.39
N PHE A 105 -9.35 -15.11 8.52
CA PHE A 105 -9.61 -15.96 9.68
C PHE A 105 -9.82 -15.13 10.95
N PRO A 106 -10.72 -15.54 11.86
CA PRO A 106 -10.92 -14.83 13.12
C PRO A 106 -9.75 -15.06 14.09
N ASN A 107 -9.39 -14.04 14.86
CA ASN A 107 -8.32 -14.14 15.86
C ASN A 107 -8.76 -14.84 17.15
N LYS A 108 -8.92 -16.16 17.09
CA LYS A 108 -9.30 -16.95 18.28
C LYS A 108 -8.19 -17.06 19.33
N LYS A 109 -6.94 -16.77 18.97
CA LYS A 109 -5.78 -16.83 19.89
C LYS A 109 -5.84 -15.74 20.95
N ASP A 110 -6.26 -14.53 20.57
CA ASP A 110 -6.27 -13.36 21.43
C ASP A 110 -7.69 -12.98 21.91
N GLU A 111 -8.60 -13.94 22.01
CA GLU A 111 -10.02 -13.69 22.36
C GLU A 111 -10.17 -12.95 23.70
N LYS A 112 -9.35 -13.28 24.71
CA LYS A 112 -9.35 -12.59 26.01
C LYS A 112 -8.92 -11.12 25.87
N ALA A 113 -7.83 -10.86 25.15
CA ALA A 113 -7.33 -9.51 24.93
C ALA A 113 -8.31 -8.68 24.10
N LEU A 114 -9.02 -9.28 23.15
CA LEU A 114 -10.11 -8.64 22.41
C LEU A 114 -11.28 -8.27 23.33
N ALA A 115 -11.68 -9.16 24.23
CA ALA A 115 -12.77 -8.91 25.17
C ALA A 115 -12.48 -7.75 26.14
N GLU A 116 -11.23 -7.59 26.60
CA GLU A 116 -10.78 -6.42 27.39
C GLU A 116 -10.95 -5.08 26.65
N TRP A 117 -11.10 -5.12 25.32
CA TRP A 117 -11.31 -3.97 24.46
C TRP A 117 -12.75 -3.86 23.94
N ASP A 118 -13.68 -4.67 24.44
CA ASP A 118 -15.06 -4.82 23.95
C ASP A 118 -15.12 -5.26 22.47
N LEU A 119 -14.13 -6.05 22.03
CA LEU A 119 -14.01 -6.58 20.67
C LEU A 119 -14.19 -8.10 20.67
N LYS A 120 -14.48 -8.65 19.48
CA LYS A 120 -14.63 -10.09 19.28
C LYS A 120 -13.79 -10.56 18.09
N PRO A 121 -13.29 -11.81 18.09
CA PRO A 121 -12.62 -12.39 16.94
C PRO A 121 -13.53 -12.39 15.71
N GLU A 122 -13.02 -11.93 14.57
CA GLU A 122 -13.78 -11.85 13.33
C GLU A 122 -12.90 -11.97 12.09
N ALA A 123 -13.37 -12.72 11.09
CA ALA A 123 -12.76 -12.75 9.77
C ALA A 123 -13.24 -11.55 8.94
N ILE A 124 -12.37 -11.01 8.10
CA ILE A 124 -12.71 -9.92 7.20
C ILE A 124 -13.27 -10.51 5.90
N ALA A 125 -14.60 -10.57 5.81
CA ALA A 125 -15.30 -11.22 4.71
C ALA A 125 -15.03 -10.57 3.34
N ASP A 126 -14.73 -9.27 3.30
CA ASP A 126 -14.45 -8.54 2.05
C ASP A 126 -12.97 -8.61 1.62
N ALA A 127 -12.13 -9.35 2.36
CA ALA A 127 -10.73 -9.54 2.04
C ALA A 127 -10.56 -10.56 0.91
N ARG A 128 -9.92 -10.14 -0.18
CA ARG A 128 -9.65 -10.93 -1.39
C ARG A 128 -8.15 -10.99 -1.63
N VAL A 129 -7.58 -12.18 -1.70
CA VAL A 129 -6.15 -12.41 -1.93
C VAL A 129 -5.91 -12.75 -3.39
N PHE A 130 -5.12 -11.93 -4.06
CA PHE A 130 -4.71 -12.11 -5.44
C PHE A 130 -3.22 -12.42 -5.51
N VAL A 131 -2.88 -13.43 -6.30
CA VAL A 131 -1.50 -13.85 -6.55
C VAL A 131 -1.16 -13.75 -8.02
N PRO A 132 0.12 -13.59 -8.39
CA PRO A 132 0.53 -13.69 -9.78
C PRO A 132 0.16 -15.05 -10.37
N LYS A 133 -0.37 -15.07 -11.59
CA LYS A 133 -0.82 -16.32 -12.24
C LYS A 133 0.24 -17.40 -12.30
N GLY A 134 1.49 -17.05 -12.60
CA GLY A 134 2.63 -17.97 -12.57
C GLY A 134 2.95 -18.59 -11.20
N LYS A 135 2.29 -18.16 -10.11
CA LYS A 135 2.45 -18.70 -8.75
C LYS A 135 1.17 -19.33 -8.20
N GLU A 136 0.08 -19.35 -8.96
CA GLU A 136 -1.21 -19.84 -8.48
C GLU A 136 -1.16 -21.28 -7.95
N ASP A 137 -0.49 -22.19 -8.68
CA ASP A 137 -0.36 -23.59 -8.27
C ASP A 137 0.41 -23.76 -6.96
N PHE A 138 1.43 -22.93 -6.71
CA PHE A 138 2.17 -22.94 -5.44
C PHE A 138 1.24 -22.66 -4.26
N TYR A 139 0.38 -21.64 -4.36
CA TYR A 139 -0.55 -21.32 -3.27
C TYR A 139 -1.62 -22.41 -3.08
N LYS A 140 -2.19 -22.93 -4.18
CA LYS A 140 -3.20 -24.00 -4.12
C LYS A 140 -2.64 -25.29 -3.50
N GLN A 141 -1.46 -25.73 -3.91
CA GLN A 141 -0.82 -26.95 -3.40
C GLN A 141 -0.45 -26.84 -1.92
N ASN A 142 -0.14 -25.62 -1.44
CA ASN A 142 0.19 -25.36 -0.03
C ASN A 142 -1.03 -24.99 0.83
N GLY A 143 -2.25 -25.05 0.28
CA GLY A 143 -3.49 -24.76 1.02
C GLY A 143 -3.63 -23.32 1.52
N ILE A 144 -2.89 -22.36 0.92
CA ILE A 144 -2.98 -20.95 1.27
C ILE A 144 -4.19 -20.35 0.53
N PRO A 145 -5.13 -19.68 1.23
CA PRO A 145 -6.35 -19.21 0.62
C PRO A 145 -6.09 -18.06 -0.36
N ILE A 146 -6.54 -18.24 -1.60
CA ILE A 146 -6.51 -17.24 -2.66
C ILE A 146 -7.92 -17.07 -3.26
N ASP A 147 -8.21 -15.88 -3.78
CA ASP A 147 -9.48 -15.54 -4.43
C ASP A 147 -9.34 -15.33 -5.93
N GLY A 148 -8.10 -15.21 -6.42
CA GLY A 148 -7.82 -15.14 -7.85
C GLY A 148 -6.35 -15.01 -8.17
N ALA A 149 -6.07 -15.14 -9.47
CA ALA A 149 -4.78 -14.84 -10.05
C ALA A 149 -4.85 -13.57 -10.88
N PHE A 150 -3.72 -12.88 -11.05
CA PHE A 150 -3.61 -11.72 -11.93
C PHE A 150 -2.44 -11.78 -12.90
N THR A 151 -2.59 -11.08 -14.02
CA THR A 151 -1.56 -10.83 -15.04
C THR A 151 -1.54 -9.36 -15.46
N ILE A 152 -0.39 -8.92 -15.94
CA ILE A 152 -0.16 -7.63 -16.57
C ILE A 152 -0.21 -7.83 -18.09
N LYS A 153 -0.88 -6.92 -18.80
CA LYS A 153 -0.90 -6.98 -20.25
C LYS A 153 0.42 -6.44 -20.80
N ALA A 154 1.07 -7.12 -21.74
CA ALA A 154 2.34 -6.67 -22.29
C ALA A 154 2.28 -5.26 -22.87
N SER A 155 1.13 -4.89 -23.47
CA SER A 155 0.89 -3.56 -24.03
C SER A 155 0.69 -2.45 -22.99
N GLU A 156 0.63 -2.77 -21.69
CA GLU A 156 0.57 -1.78 -20.61
C GLU A 156 1.96 -1.32 -20.19
N LEU A 157 3.00 -1.96 -20.72
CA LEU A 157 4.39 -1.63 -20.49
C LEU A 157 4.94 -0.92 -21.73
N SER A 158 5.32 0.33 -21.57
CA SER A 158 6.12 1.09 -22.53
C SER A 158 7.53 0.52 -22.68
N GLY A 159 8.24 0.92 -23.74
CA GLY A 159 9.65 0.56 -23.92
C GLY A 159 10.52 0.89 -22.69
N LEU A 160 10.27 2.04 -22.06
CA LEU A 160 10.92 2.45 -20.82
C LEU A 160 10.63 1.54 -19.62
N GLU A 161 9.37 1.12 -19.44
CA GLU A 161 8.98 0.22 -18.36
C GLU A 161 9.55 -1.19 -18.58
N TRP A 162 9.61 -1.64 -19.84
CA TRP A 162 10.30 -2.86 -20.23
C TRP A 162 11.81 -2.80 -19.97
N MET A 163 12.45 -1.68 -20.29
CA MET A 163 13.88 -1.46 -20.00
C MET A 163 14.14 -1.50 -18.50
N ALA A 164 13.36 -0.76 -17.71
CA ALA A 164 13.51 -0.73 -16.26
C ALA A 164 13.27 -2.13 -15.62
N LEU A 165 12.31 -2.91 -16.12
CA LEU A 165 12.09 -4.29 -15.68
C LEU A 165 13.34 -5.17 -15.86
N PHE A 166 14.10 -4.95 -16.94
CA PHE A 166 15.34 -5.65 -17.23
C PHE A 166 16.60 -4.95 -16.71
N LYS A 167 16.45 -3.85 -15.96
CA LYS A 167 17.55 -3.00 -15.49
C LYS A 167 18.46 -2.53 -16.62
N LEU A 168 17.85 -2.22 -17.77
CA LEU A 168 18.51 -1.67 -18.95
C LEU A 168 18.34 -0.15 -18.98
N THR A 169 19.31 0.51 -19.59
CA THR A 169 19.36 1.94 -19.82
C THR A 169 19.52 2.22 -21.32
N TRP A 170 19.39 3.49 -21.72
CA TRP A 170 19.63 3.90 -23.10
C TRP A 170 21.07 3.69 -23.57
N LYS A 171 22.00 3.42 -22.64
CA LYS A 171 23.40 3.10 -22.95
C LYS A 171 23.58 1.64 -23.37
N ASP A 172 22.62 0.79 -23.04
CA ASP A 172 22.65 -0.63 -23.35
C ASP A 172 22.02 -0.86 -24.73
N ALA A 173 22.73 -1.53 -25.63
CA ALA A 173 22.26 -1.80 -26.98
C ALA A 173 20.94 -2.60 -26.96
N GLU A 174 20.80 -3.55 -26.03
CA GLU A 174 19.54 -4.28 -25.86
C GLU A 174 18.39 -3.40 -25.39
N GLY A 175 18.69 -2.34 -24.62
CA GLY A 175 17.69 -1.38 -24.13
C GLY A 175 17.12 -0.54 -25.26
N VAL A 176 17.99 0.01 -26.11
CA VAL A 176 17.57 0.76 -27.31
C VAL A 176 16.76 -0.12 -28.25
N LEU A 177 17.24 -1.35 -28.51
CA LEU A 177 16.53 -2.33 -29.32
C LEU A 177 15.16 -2.65 -28.73
N LEU A 178 15.08 -2.94 -27.42
CA LEU A 178 13.83 -3.27 -26.75
C LEU A 178 12.80 -2.16 -26.86
N SER A 179 13.19 -0.90 -26.59
CA SER A 179 12.26 0.22 -26.69
C SER A 179 11.69 0.34 -28.10
N ARG A 180 12.55 0.31 -29.13
CA ARG A 180 12.11 0.36 -30.53
C ARG A 180 11.17 -0.79 -30.87
N ILE A 181 11.50 -2.02 -30.48
CA ILE A 181 10.68 -3.20 -30.78
C ILE A 181 9.30 -3.11 -30.10
N VAL A 182 9.23 -2.63 -28.87
CA VAL A 182 7.95 -2.45 -28.16
C VAL A 182 7.07 -1.44 -28.92
N ASP A 183 7.64 -0.31 -29.34
CA ASP A 183 6.92 0.73 -30.07
C ASP A 183 6.45 0.22 -31.45
N ASP A 184 7.34 -0.43 -32.22
CA ASP A 184 7.03 -1.00 -33.54
C ASP A 184 5.92 -2.07 -33.47
N VAL A 185 5.97 -2.92 -32.44
CA VAL A 185 4.96 -3.97 -32.24
C VAL A 185 3.63 -3.36 -31.80
N ALA A 186 3.66 -2.34 -30.94
CA ALA A 186 2.46 -1.62 -30.54
C ALA A 186 1.80 -0.88 -31.72
N GLU A 187 2.58 -0.28 -32.61
CA GLU A 187 2.07 0.38 -33.81
C GLU A 187 1.39 -0.62 -34.76
N LYS A 188 2.03 -1.79 -34.98
CA LYS A 188 1.52 -2.80 -35.92
C LYS A 188 0.37 -3.63 -35.39
N LEU A 189 0.40 -4.02 -34.11
CA LEU A 189 -0.53 -4.97 -33.51
C LEU A 189 -1.50 -4.30 -32.52
N GLY A 190 -1.40 -2.99 -32.33
CA GLY A 190 -2.16 -2.25 -31.36
C GLY A 190 -1.88 -2.76 -29.95
N THR A 191 -2.93 -3.14 -29.22
CA THR A 191 -2.80 -3.59 -27.83
C THR A 191 -2.80 -5.12 -27.70
N TYR A 192 -2.91 -5.89 -28.77
CA TYR A 192 -3.06 -7.36 -28.67
C TYR A 192 -1.79 -8.09 -29.06
N TYR A 193 -0.76 -7.95 -28.22
CA TYR A 193 0.52 -8.65 -28.37
C TYR A 193 1.07 -9.07 -27.01
N GLY A 194 1.98 -10.03 -27.01
CA GLY A 194 2.66 -10.54 -25.82
C GLY A 194 4.16 -10.71 -26.07
N ILE A 195 4.82 -11.44 -25.18
CA ILE A 195 6.27 -11.65 -25.25
C ILE A 195 6.69 -12.42 -26.50
N ASP A 196 5.84 -13.31 -27.02
CA ASP A 196 6.16 -14.09 -28.22
C ASP A 196 6.27 -13.20 -29.47
N GLU A 197 5.38 -12.22 -29.61
CA GLU A 197 5.44 -11.24 -30.71
C GLU A 197 6.67 -10.34 -30.58
N LEU A 198 7.02 -9.91 -29.36
CA LEU A 198 8.24 -9.16 -29.10
C LEU A 198 9.48 -9.97 -29.50
N ILE A 199 9.57 -11.25 -29.10
CA ILE A 199 10.68 -12.14 -29.50
C ILE A 199 10.73 -12.30 -31.03
N GLY A 200 9.58 -12.44 -31.70
CA GLY A 200 9.50 -12.52 -33.15
C GLY A 200 10.06 -11.27 -33.82
N ALA A 201 9.68 -10.08 -33.33
CA ALA A 201 10.15 -8.80 -33.83
C ALA A 201 11.67 -8.61 -33.61
N VAL A 202 12.21 -8.98 -32.43
CA VAL A 202 13.66 -8.94 -32.16
C VAL A 202 14.45 -9.81 -33.15
N ARG A 203 13.91 -10.98 -33.52
CA ARG A 203 14.55 -11.87 -34.50
C ARG A 203 14.53 -11.31 -35.92
N ALA A 204 13.46 -10.58 -36.27
CA ALA A 204 13.26 -10.02 -37.60
C ALA A 204 14.00 -8.71 -37.83
N ASP A 205 14.36 -8.00 -36.75
CA ASP A 205 15.17 -6.79 -36.78
C ASP A 205 16.46 -7.01 -37.59
N GLN A 206 16.85 -6.04 -38.41
CA GLN A 206 18.04 -6.14 -39.27
C GLN A 206 19.19 -5.24 -38.80
N ASP A 207 18.92 -4.24 -37.96
CA ASP A 207 19.90 -3.23 -37.57
C ASP A 207 20.76 -3.67 -36.39
N ALA A 208 20.16 -4.36 -35.41
CA ALA A 208 20.87 -4.73 -34.20
C ALA A 208 21.82 -5.91 -34.42
N ASP A 209 22.92 -5.91 -33.69
CA ASP A 209 23.90 -6.99 -33.73
C ASP A 209 23.34 -8.29 -33.12
N LYS A 210 24.01 -9.40 -33.43
CA LYS A 210 23.58 -10.74 -33.00
C LYS A 210 23.60 -10.91 -31.48
N LEU A 211 24.58 -10.34 -30.78
CA LEU A 211 24.72 -10.49 -29.34
C LEU A 211 23.59 -9.76 -28.61
N ALA A 212 23.27 -8.52 -29.03
CA ALA A 212 22.17 -7.75 -28.46
C ALA A 212 20.82 -8.47 -28.64
N LYS A 213 20.56 -9.04 -29.84
CA LYS A 213 19.35 -9.83 -30.11
C LYS A 213 19.26 -11.05 -29.21
N GLU A 214 20.32 -11.85 -29.11
CA GLU A 214 20.34 -13.07 -28.28
C GLU A 214 20.14 -12.74 -26.81
N ALA A 215 20.81 -11.71 -26.31
CA ALA A 215 20.70 -11.25 -24.93
C ALA A 215 19.29 -10.72 -24.62
N LEU A 216 18.66 -9.98 -25.52
CA LEU A 216 17.29 -9.50 -25.35
C LEU A 216 16.26 -10.64 -25.41
N ILE A 217 16.40 -11.58 -26.34
CA ILE A 217 15.54 -12.76 -26.44
C ILE A 217 15.60 -13.58 -25.16
N ASN A 218 16.77 -13.76 -24.56
CA ASN A 218 16.92 -14.51 -23.31
C ASN A 218 16.20 -13.82 -22.13
N ARG A 219 16.29 -12.49 -22.04
CA ARG A 219 15.55 -11.70 -21.03
C ARG A 219 14.03 -11.81 -21.23
N LEU A 220 13.55 -11.70 -22.47
CA LEU A 220 12.14 -11.88 -22.79
C LEU A 220 11.65 -13.30 -22.46
N LYS A 221 12.43 -14.34 -22.78
CA LYS A 221 12.09 -15.72 -22.38
C LYS A 221 12.03 -15.90 -20.87
N ALA A 222 12.96 -15.30 -20.12
CA ALA A 222 12.91 -15.29 -18.67
C ALA A 222 11.63 -14.61 -18.16
N ALA A 223 11.27 -13.45 -18.72
CA ALA A 223 10.04 -12.74 -18.40
C ALA A 223 8.78 -13.57 -18.66
N LYS A 224 8.77 -14.35 -19.75
CA LYS A 224 7.68 -15.28 -20.06
C LYS A 224 7.54 -16.36 -18.99
N GLY A 225 8.66 -16.88 -18.49
CA GLY A 225 8.70 -17.88 -17.41
C GLY A 225 8.13 -17.39 -16.07
N TRP A 226 8.00 -16.08 -15.87
CA TRP A 226 7.42 -15.52 -14.65
C TRP A 226 5.90 -15.71 -14.54
N GLY A 227 5.23 -15.97 -15.68
CA GLY A 227 3.77 -16.12 -15.75
C GLY A 227 3.00 -14.88 -15.27
N LEU A 228 3.60 -13.69 -15.45
CA LEU A 228 3.04 -12.41 -15.04
C LEU A 228 2.56 -11.57 -16.22
N ILE A 229 3.29 -11.58 -17.34
CA ILE A 229 3.04 -10.71 -18.49
C ILE A 229 2.46 -11.54 -19.64
N GLU A 230 1.25 -11.20 -20.09
CA GLU A 230 0.51 -11.93 -21.13
C GLU A 230 -0.09 -10.98 -22.18
N LYS A 231 -0.65 -11.55 -23.27
CA LYS A 231 -1.41 -10.81 -24.30
C LYS A 231 -2.66 -10.13 -23.75
N THR A 232 -3.25 -10.76 -22.74
CA THR A 232 -4.42 -10.27 -22.01
C THR A 232 -4.05 -10.10 -20.55
N GLY A 233 -4.40 -8.95 -19.97
CA GLY A 233 -4.17 -8.65 -18.56
C GLY A 233 -5.46 -8.65 -17.74
N THR A 234 -5.32 -8.76 -16.43
CA THR A 234 -6.41 -8.52 -15.48
C THR A 234 -6.80 -7.04 -15.53
N LYS A 235 -8.10 -6.75 -15.69
CA LYS A 235 -8.57 -5.37 -15.70
C LYS A 235 -8.59 -4.85 -14.26
N ILE A 236 -8.21 -3.59 -14.07
CA ILE A 236 -8.12 -3.03 -12.72
C ILE A 236 -9.47 -3.03 -12.01
N LYS A 237 -10.57 -2.84 -12.74
CA LYS A 237 -11.95 -2.99 -12.24
C LYS A 237 -12.33 -4.38 -11.71
N ASP A 238 -11.60 -5.43 -12.09
CA ASP A 238 -11.84 -6.79 -11.59
C ASP A 238 -11.21 -6.99 -10.20
N ILE A 239 -10.15 -6.22 -9.94
CA ILE A 239 -9.45 -6.13 -8.66
C ILE A 239 -10.18 -5.11 -7.77
N VAL A 240 -10.29 -3.86 -8.20
CA VAL A 240 -10.84 -2.74 -7.43
C VAL A 240 -12.36 -2.69 -7.55
N LYS A 241 -13.03 -3.37 -6.61
CA LYS A 241 -14.49 -3.34 -6.48
C LYS A 241 -14.89 -2.53 -5.24
N PRO A 242 -15.99 -1.76 -5.29
CA PRO A 242 -16.43 -1.02 -4.11
C PRO A 242 -16.72 -1.94 -2.93
N GLY A 243 -16.33 -1.52 -1.72
CA GLY A 243 -16.46 -2.26 -0.48
C GLY A 243 -15.45 -3.39 -0.27
N THR A 244 -14.51 -3.63 -1.19
CA THR A 244 -13.55 -4.73 -1.10
C THR A 244 -12.18 -4.32 -0.58
N ILE A 245 -11.50 -5.27 0.06
CA ILE A 245 -10.10 -5.17 0.48
C ILE A 245 -9.31 -6.18 -0.34
N ASN A 246 -8.43 -5.71 -1.22
CA ASN A 246 -7.74 -6.53 -2.20
C ASN A 246 -6.26 -6.64 -1.83
N ILE A 247 -5.84 -7.80 -1.36
CA ILE A 247 -4.46 -8.12 -1.04
C ILE A 247 -3.78 -8.57 -2.33
N ILE A 248 -2.76 -7.83 -2.77
CA ILE A 248 -1.88 -8.23 -3.87
C ILE A 248 -0.65 -8.87 -3.23
N ASP A 249 -0.65 -10.18 -3.15
CA ASP A 249 0.45 -10.94 -2.55
C ASP A 249 1.54 -11.20 -3.59
N VAL A 250 2.69 -10.55 -3.38
CA VAL A 250 3.89 -10.69 -4.22
C VAL A 250 5.04 -11.33 -3.44
N SER A 251 4.75 -11.92 -2.28
CA SER A 251 5.75 -12.54 -1.39
C SER A 251 6.44 -13.73 -2.05
N ALA A 252 5.74 -14.49 -2.90
CA ALA A 252 6.30 -15.60 -3.68
C ALA A 252 7.44 -15.17 -4.63
N TYR A 253 7.52 -13.90 -5.01
CA TYR A 253 8.64 -13.36 -5.81
C TYR A 253 9.83 -12.91 -4.98
N ARG A 254 9.74 -12.89 -3.64
CA ARG A 254 10.88 -12.59 -2.76
C ARG A 254 11.97 -13.66 -2.86
N GLN A 255 11.60 -14.91 -3.12
CA GLN A 255 12.50 -16.06 -3.09
C GLN A 255 13.01 -16.46 -4.48
N ALA A 256 12.51 -15.83 -5.55
CA ALA A 256 12.83 -16.20 -6.92
C ALA A 256 13.94 -15.32 -7.50
N ILE A 257 15.09 -15.95 -7.80
CA ILE A 257 16.26 -15.31 -8.41
C ILE A 257 15.88 -14.76 -9.79
N GLY A 258 16.30 -13.53 -10.10
CA GLY A 258 16.07 -12.90 -11.41
C GLY A 258 14.65 -12.35 -11.58
N MET A 259 13.88 -12.26 -10.50
CA MET A 259 12.52 -11.69 -10.48
C MET A 259 12.46 -10.39 -9.67
N GLU A 260 13.60 -9.76 -9.35
CA GLU A 260 13.65 -8.65 -8.39
C GLU A 260 12.83 -7.44 -8.88
N GLY A 261 12.83 -7.17 -10.19
CA GLY A 261 12.05 -6.09 -10.81
C GLY A 261 10.54 -6.35 -10.90
N THR A 262 10.09 -7.58 -10.68
CA THR A 262 8.66 -7.94 -10.85
C THR A 262 7.74 -7.27 -9.82
N LYS A 263 8.26 -6.94 -8.65
CA LYS A 263 7.44 -6.25 -7.63
C LYS A 263 7.25 -4.78 -7.99
N ASP A 264 8.33 -4.14 -8.43
CA ASP A 264 8.32 -2.74 -8.88
C ASP A 264 7.35 -2.56 -10.05
N ILE A 265 7.38 -3.45 -11.05
CA ILE A 265 6.45 -3.36 -12.19
C ILE A 265 5.00 -3.60 -11.77
N ILE A 266 4.73 -4.52 -10.83
CA ILE A 266 3.36 -4.77 -10.34
C ILE A 266 2.80 -3.53 -9.67
N VAL A 267 3.53 -2.94 -8.73
CA VAL A 267 3.09 -1.74 -8.01
C VAL A 267 3.00 -0.54 -8.95
N GLY A 268 4.00 -0.35 -9.82
CA GLY A 268 4.02 0.72 -10.81
C GLY A 268 2.84 0.67 -11.77
N VAL A 269 2.56 -0.49 -12.38
CA VAL A 269 1.44 -0.64 -13.32
C VAL A 269 0.09 -0.50 -12.62
N ILE A 270 -0.09 -1.13 -11.45
CA ILE A 270 -1.33 -1.00 -10.68
C ILE A 270 -1.55 0.47 -10.28
N GLY A 271 -0.53 1.12 -9.73
CA GLY A 271 -0.59 2.52 -9.31
C GLY A 271 -0.90 3.47 -10.47
N LYS A 272 -0.27 3.26 -11.64
CA LYS A 272 -0.43 4.10 -12.83
C LYS A 272 -1.86 4.03 -13.35
N LYS A 273 -2.38 2.81 -13.55
CA LYS A 273 -3.76 2.60 -14.03
C LYS A 273 -4.79 3.23 -13.10
N LEU A 274 -4.63 3.01 -11.79
CA LEU A 274 -5.54 3.57 -10.79
C LEU A 274 -5.50 5.10 -10.77
N PHE A 275 -4.32 5.67 -10.94
CA PHE A 275 -4.15 7.11 -11.05
C PHE A 275 -4.87 7.66 -12.27
N GLU A 276 -4.59 7.12 -13.45
CA GLU A 276 -5.17 7.54 -14.72
C GLU A 276 -6.70 7.41 -14.71
N GLU A 277 -7.22 6.26 -14.28
CA GLU A 277 -8.67 6.03 -14.20
C GLU A 277 -9.33 6.98 -13.20
N ARG A 278 -8.81 7.14 -11.97
CA ARG A 278 -9.42 8.04 -10.99
C ARG A 278 -9.36 9.50 -11.40
N MET A 279 -8.32 9.93 -12.13
CA MET A 279 -8.26 11.26 -12.71
C MET A 279 -9.36 11.48 -13.76
N LEU A 280 -9.65 10.48 -14.59
CA LEU A 280 -10.76 10.53 -15.54
C LEU A 280 -12.12 10.62 -14.81
N TYR A 281 -12.37 9.69 -13.89
CA TYR A 281 -13.62 9.69 -13.11
C TYR A 281 -13.82 10.96 -12.30
N ARG A 282 -12.74 11.54 -11.77
CA ARG A 282 -12.82 12.82 -11.06
C ARG A 282 -13.32 13.96 -11.97
N LYS A 283 -12.86 14.00 -13.23
CA LYS A 283 -13.35 14.97 -14.21
C LYS A 283 -14.82 14.75 -14.55
N GLU A 284 -15.24 13.49 -14.69
CA GLU A 284 -16.65 13.15 -14.93
C GLU A 284 -17.55 13.56 -13.75
N GLU A 285 -17.12 13.29 -12.51
CA GLU A 285 -17.81 13.70 -11.29
C GLU A 285 -18.02 15.22 -11.23
N GLU A 286 -16.99 16.01 -11.54
CA GLU A 286 -17.07 17.47 -11.57
C GLU A 286 -17.98 17.97 -12.70
N ALA A 287 -17.91 17.37 -13.88
CA ALA A 287 -18.78 17.72 -15.00
C ALA A 287 -20.27 17.50 -14.67
N LYS A 288 -20.59 16.39 -13.98
CA LYS A 288 -21.95 16.12 -13.49
C LYS A 288 -22.41 17.16 -12.47
N LEU A 289 -21.55 17.53 -11.52
CA LEU A 289 -21.87 18.54 -10.51
C LEU A 289 -22.16 19.91 -11.14
N ILE A 290 -21.39 20.32 -12.15
CA ILE A 290 -21.63 21.57 -12.90
C ILE A 290 -23.00 21.56 -13.59
N ARG A 291 -23.48 20.39 -14.00
CA ARG A 291 -24.82 20.21 -14.59
C ARG A 291 -25.95 20.10 -13.56
N GLY A 292 -25.64 20.17 -12.27
CA GLY A 292 -26.61 20.00 -11.19
C GLY A 292 -27.01 18.55 -10.93
N GLU A 293 -26.30 17.58 -11.49
CA GLU A 293 -26.54 16.15 -11.27
C GLU A 293 -25.91 15.68 -9.94
N ARG A 294 -26.39 14.54 -9.42
CA ARG A 294 -25.79 13.93 -8.23
C ARG A 294 -24.38 13.41 -8.54
N LYS A 295 -23.50 13.50 -7.54
CA LYS A 295 -22.15 12.92 -7.58
C LYS A 295 -22.24 11.39 -7.46
N GLU A 296 -22.57 10.73 -8.57
CA GLU A 296 -22.51 9.27 -8.70
C GLU A 296 -21.30 8.89 -9.55
N SER A 297 -20.40 8.11 -8.93
CA SER A 297 -19.17 7.60 -9.54
C SER A 297 -19.18 6.08 -9.46
N SER A 298 -18.99 5.40 -10.59
CA SER A 298 -18.88 3.95 -10.62
C SER A 298 -17.50 3.45 -10.18
N MET A 299 -16.51 4.35 -10.05
CA MET A 299 -15.19 4.02 -9.54
C MET A 299 -15.03 4.49 -8.09
N PRO A 300 -14.70 3.59 -7.15
CA PRO A 300 -14.56 3.95 -5.74
C PRO A 300 -13.33 4.82 -5.50
N ILE A 301 -13.31 5.55 -4.38
CA ILE A 301 -12.08 6.11 -3.79
C ILE A 301 -11.16 4.94 -3.47
N VAL A 302 -9.87 5.08 -3.78
CA VAL A 302 -8.91 3.98 -3.65
C VAL A 302 -7.88 4.28 -2.58
N TRP A 303 -7.66 3.31 -1.70
CA TRP A 303 -6.57 3.32 -0.74
C TRP A 303 -5.54 2.26 -1.12
N MET A 304 -4.28 2.66 -1.25
CA MET A 304 -3.16 1.74 -1.44
C MET A 304 -2.32 1.68 -0.16
N LEU A 305 -2.25 0.51 0.46
CA LEU A 305 -1.41 0.23 1.62
C LEU A 305 -0.19 -0.57 1.15
N ILE A 306 1.01 -0.11 1.49
CA ILE A 306 2.27 -0.72 1.06
C ILE A 306 3.10 -1.04 2.31
N ASP A 307 3.34 -2.33 2.56
CA ASP A 307 4.34 -2.75 3.55
C ASP A 307 5.75 -2.69 2.94
N GLU A 308 6.76 -2.43 3.78
CA GLU A 308 8.13 -2.09 3.40
C GLU A 308 8.25 -1.09 2.22
N ALA A 309 7.55 0.04 2.33
CA ALA A 309 7.45 1.08 1.30
C ALA A 309 8.79 1.57 0.74
N HIS A 310 9.88 1.50 1.51
CA HIS A 310 11.24 1.85 1.04
C HIS A 310 11.73 0.98 -0.13
N MET A 311 11.10 -0.18 -0.38
CA MET A 311 11.39 -1.02 -1.55
C MET A 311 10.82 -0.47 -2.86
N PHE A 312 9.83 0.41 -2.78
CA PHE A 312 9.14 0.99 -3.94
C PHE A 312 9.32 2.51 -4.05
N MET A 313 9.65 3.16 -2.93
CA MET A 313 9.94 4.58 -2.88
C MET A 313 11.33 4.85 -2.27
N PRO A 314 12.41 4.28 -2.85
CA PRO A 314 13.76 4.51 -2.35
C PRO A 314 14.17 5.97 -2.53
N LYS A 315 15.03 6.46 -1.63
CA LYS A 315 15.59 7.82 -1.69
C LYS A 315 16.61 8.00 -2.83
N ASP A 316 17.47 7.01 -3.03
CA ASP A 316 18.70 7.14 -3.83
C ASP A 316 18.66 6.36 -5.15
N GLU A 317 17.53 5.72 -5.48
CA GLU A 317 17.36 4.89 -6.67
C GLU A 317 16.09 5.31 -7.42
N ASP A 318 16.10 5.24 -8.75
CA ASP A 318 14.91 5.48 -9.57
C ASP A 318 14.20 4.15 -9.88
N SER A 319 12.87 4.16 -9.93
CA SER A 319 12.07 2.98 -10.25
C SER A 319 10.72 3.37 -10.88
N ILE A 320 10.03 2.39 -11.48
CA ILE A 320 8.72 2.65 -12.10
C ILE A 320 7.70 2.96 -11.01
N ALA A 321 7.70 2.18 -9.92
CA ALA A 321 6.80 2.42 -8.81
C ALA A 321 7.07 3.78 -8.15
N LEU A 322 8.34 4.19 -7.99
CA LEU A 322 8.67 5.47 -7.35
C LEU A 322 8.00 6.65 -8.06
N LYS A 323 8.14 6.75 -9.39
CA LYS A 323 7.57 7.86 -10.18
C LYS A 323 6.06 7.97 -9.98
N VAL A 324 5.38 6.85 -10.13
CA VAL A 324 3.93 6.76 -10.00
C VAL A 324 3.49 7.09 -8.57
N LEU A 325 4.15 6.52 -7.56
CA LEU A 325 3.77 6.73 -6.17
C LEU A 325 4.08 8.17 -5.70
N LEU A 326 5.11 8.83 -6.25
CA LEU A 326 5.33 10.26 -6.01
C LEU A 326 4.20 11.13 -6.59
N GLU A 327 3.65 10.76 -7.75
CA GLU A 327 2.45 11.43 -8.28
C GLU A 327 1.23 11.21 -7.37
N TRP A 328 1.06 10.01 -6.80
CA TRP A 328 0.04 9.75 -5.79
C TRP A 328 0.20 10.64 -4.56
N VAL A 329 1.43 10.78 -4.04
CA VAL A 329 1.72 11.65 -2.90
C VAL A 329 1.37 13.11 -3.21
N ARG A 330 1.75 13.61 -4.39
CA ARG A 330 1.61 15.04 -4.75
C ARG A 330 0.21 15.43 -5.20
N VAL A 331 -0.49 14.55 -5.92
CA VAL A 331 -1.75 14.87 -6.61
C VAL A 331 -2.91 13.99 -6.14
N GLY A 332 -2.64 12.82 -5.55
CA GLY A 332 -3.64 11.77 -5.27
C GLY A 332 -4.84 12.21 -4.43
N ARG A 333 -4.70 13.24 -3.60
CA ARG A 333 -5.83 13.82 -2.85
C ARG A 333 -6.97 14.29 -3.75
N GLN A 334 -6.68 14.90 -4.89
CA GLN A 334 -7.70 15.43 -5.81
C GLN A 334 -8.56 14.32 -6.47
N PRO A 335 -7.98 13.25 -7.04
CA PRO A 335 -8.74 12.12 -7.59
C PRO A 335 -9.28 11.14 -6.54
N GLY A 336 -8.95 11.30 -5.26
CA GLY A 336 -9.41 10.38 -4.20
C GLY A 336 -8.58 9.10 -4.16
N LEU A 337 -7.26 9.26 -4.17
CA LEU A 337 -6.26 8.23 -4.05
C LEU A 337 -5.48 8.46 -2.76
N SER A 338 -5.59 7.53 -1.83
CA SER A 338 -4.86 7.54 -0.57
C SER A 338 -3.69 6.58 -0.61
N LEU A 339 -2.62 6.92 0.10
CA LEU A 339 -1.44 6.09 0.22
C LEU A 339 -1.12 5.89 1.71
N VAL A 340 -0.90 4.64 2.12
CA VAL A 340 -0.43 4.29 3.46
C VAL A 340 0.87 3.53 3.30
N LEU A 341 1.96 4.15 3.72
CA LEU A 341 3.31 3.64 3.57
C LEU A 341 3.78 3.12 4.92
N ALA A 342 4.05 1.82 5.04
CA ALA A 342 4.72 1.27 6.21
C ALA A 342 6.17 0.96 5.90
N THR A 343 7.11 1.40 6.75
CA THR A 343 8.53 1.10 6.56
C THR A 343 9.27 1.00 7.89
N GLN A 344 10.24 0.10 7.96
CA GLN A 344 11.18 0.05 9.10
C GLN A 344 12.43 0.89 8.90
N ARG A 345 12.60 1.46 7.71
CA ARG A 345 13.78 2.24 7.29
C ARG A 345 13.33 3.57 6.68
N PRO A 346 12.78 4.51 7.47
CA PRO A 346 12.43 5.82 6.95
C PRO A 346 13.64 6.57 6.37
N ASN A 347 14.87 6.30 6.83
CA ASN A 347 16.06 6.92 6.24
C ASN A 347 16.34 6.53 4.77
N ARG A 348 15.77 5.42 4.31
CA ARG A 348 15.84 4.96 2.90
C ARG A 348 14.62 5.35 2.07
N LEU A 349 13.60 5.94 2.69
CA LEU A 349 12.39 6.36 2.01
C LEU A 349 12.60 7.72 1.34
N HIS A 350 12.01 7.92 0.17
CA HIS A 350 12.07 9.20 -0.54
C HIS A 350 11.53 10.35 0.35
N PRO A 351 12.23 11.49 0.47
CA PRO A 351 11.87 12.58 1.38
C PRO A 351 10.45 13.13 1.20
N ASP A 352 9.96 13.24 -0.04
CA ASP A 352 8.57 13.67 -0.32
C ASP A 352 7.52 12.79 0.37
N CYS A 353 7.78 11.50 0.57
CA CYS A 353 6.84 10.61 1.27
C CYS A 353 6.70 11.00 2.74
N ILE A 354 7.78 11.52 3.31
CA ILE A 354 7.85 11.98 4.69
C ILE A 354 7.22 13.37 4.73
N SER A 355 7.76 14.35 3.99
CA SER A 355 7.33 15.75 4.09
C SER A 355 5.89 16.03 3.68
N GLN A 356 5.25 15.14 2.91
CA GLN A 356 3.86 15.29 2.45
C GLN A 356 2.86 14.40 3.21
N CYS A 357 3.30 13.63 4.22
CA CYS A 357 2.36 12.82 5.00
C CYS A 357 1.54 13.70 5.94
N ASP A 358 0.22 13.57 5.93
CA ASP A 358 -0.68 14.32 6.81
C ASP A 358 -1.04 13.55 8.09
N LEU A 359 -0.76 12.24 8.09
CA LEU A 359 -0.89 11.36 9.24
C LEU A 359 0.37 10.52 9.42
N PHE A 360 1.05 10.69 10.55
CA PHE A 360 2.24 9.91 10.86
C PHE A 360 2.01 9.06 12.11
N ILE A 361 2.20 7.75 11.98
CA ILE A 361 2.09 6.77 13.06
C ILE A 361 3.46 6.13 13.28
N SER A 362 4.08 6.35 14.43
CA SER A 362 5.40 5.80 14.73
C SER A 362 5.37 4.88 15.94
N HIS A 363 5.55 3.59 15.70
CA HIS A 363 5.96 2.67 16.77
C HIS A 363 7.38 3.00 17.20
N ARG A 364 7.81 2.46 18.34
CA ARG A 364 9.15 2.74 18.86
C ARG A 364 10.25 2.54 17.80
N MET A 365 11.08 3.57 17.65
CA MET A 365 12.29 3.56 16.86
C MET A 365 13.50 3.69 17.78
N THR A 366 14.64 3.13 17.36
CA THR A 366 15.88 3.12 18.16
C THR A 366 17.12 3.51 17.36
N ALA A 367 17.06 3.46 16.03
CA ALA A 367 18.17 3.82 15.17
C ALA A 367 18.17 5.34 14.94
N GLN A 368 19.30 5.99 15.25
CA GLN A 368 19.42 7.44 15.16
C GLN A 368 19.25 7.97 13.73
N ASP A 369 19.79 7.29 12.73
CA ASP A 369 19.59 7.67 11.32
C ASP A 369 18.10 7.67 10.93
N ASP A 370 17.35 6.69 11.42
CA ASP A 370 15.92 6.58 11.15
C ASP A 370 15.11 7.64 11.90
N ILE A 371 15.48 7.95 13.15
CA ILE A 371 14.86 9.02 13.95
C ILE A 371 15.18 10.38 13.34
N GLY A 372 16.41 10.59 12.88
CA GLY A 372 16.83 11.79 12.17
C GLY A 372 16.07 12.00 10.86
N ALA A 373 15.77 10.93 10.12
CA ALA A 373 14.98 11.03 8.88
C ALA A 373 13.57 11.57 9.13
N ILE A 374 12.90 11.11 10.19
CA ILE A 374 11.55 11.58 10.55
C ILE A 374 11.56 12.89 11.35
N ALA A 375 12.73 13.39 11.78
CA ALA A 375 12.81 14.65 12.53
C ALA A 375 12.32 15.84 11.70
N THR A 376 12.35 15.73 10.37
CA THR A 376 11.77 16.71 9.43
C THR A 376 10.25 16.84 9.56
N LEU A 377 9.56 15.80 10.05
CA LEU A 377 8.13 15.85 10.36
C LEU A 377 7.82 16.66 11.59
N ARG A 378 8.80 16.89 12.48
CA ARG A 378 8.55 17.49 13.79
C ARG A 378 8.03 18.92 13.58
N PRO A 379 6.77 19.20 13.92
CA PRO A 379 6.25 20.54 13.76
C PRO A 379 6.83 21.48 14.82
N SER A 380 6.82 22.77 14.54
CA SER A 380 7.39 23.80 15.43
C SER A 380 6.73 23.85 16.81
N TYR A 381 5.49 23.38 16.93
CA TYR A 381 4.75 23.34 18.19
C TYR A 381 5.18 22.19 19.12
N LEU A 382 5.98 21.23 18.66
CA LEU A 382 6.51 20.17 19.52
C LEU A 382 7.75 20.67 20.28
N HIS A 383 7.64 20.71 21.62
CA HIS A 383 8.68 21.20 22.51
C HIS A 383 9.85 20.23 22.75
N GLN A 384 9.75 19.00 22.24
CA GLN A 384 10.78 17.98 22.42
C GLN A 384 10.97 17.12 21.17
N ASP A 385 12.15 16.51 21.05
CA ASP A 385 12.47 15.60 19.95
C ASP A 385 11.76 14.25 20.09
N PHE A 386 11.56 13.56 18.96
CA PHE A 386 10.97 12.23 18.93
C PHE A 386 11.71 11.22 19.82
N ASP A 387 13.03 11.35 19.98
CA ASP A 387 13.83 10.51 20.88
C ASP A 387 13.26 10.48 22.32
N LYS A 388 12.89 11.64 22.87
CA LYS A 388 12.34 11.72 24.23
C LYS A 388 10.99 11.04 24.32
N TYR A 389 10.11 11.27 23.34
CA TYR A 389 8.83 10.59 23.26
C TYR A 389 8.99 9.06 23.15
N PHE A 390 9.98 8.56 22.41
CA PHE A 390 10.24 7.12 22.32
C PHE A 390 10.80 6.52 23.61
N GLN A 391 11.54 7.29 24.40
CA GLN A 391 12.04 6.89 25.72
C GLN A 391 10.89 6.78 26.74
N GLU A 392 9.93 7.71 26.68
CA GLU A 392 8.73 7.74 27.54
C GLU A 392 7.65 6.73 27.13
N MET A 393 7.66 6.30 25.87
CA MET A 393 6.74 5.29 25.36
C MET A 393 6.83 4.00 26.22
N PRO A 394 5.73 3.31 26.55
CA PRO A 394 5.78 2.03 27.22
C PRO A 394 6.52 0.96 26.39
N LYS A 395 7.13 -0.03 27.06
CA LYS A 395 8.03 -1.00 26.41
C LYS A 395 7.33 -2.10 25.61
N ASP A 396 6.08 -2.41 25.94
CA ASP A 396 5.32 -3.45 25.24
C ASP A 396 5.03 -3.06 23.79
N LYS A 397 4.69 -4.06 22.97
CA LYS A 397 4.37 -3.83 21.56
C LYS A 397 3.03 -3.13 21.38
N GLY A 398 2.86 -2.42 20.26
CA GLY A 398 1.59 -1.79 19.89
C GLY A 398 1.38 -0.40 20.47
N TYR A 399 2.33 0.15 21.23
CA TYR A 399 2.35 1.58 21.54
C TYR A 399 2.96 2.36 20.37
N ALA A 400 2.33 3.48 20.02
CA ALA A 400 2.75 4.32 18.92
C ALA A 400 2.49 5.80 19.22
N LEU A 401 3.32 6.65 18.64
CA LEU A 401 3.04 8.08 18.48
C LEU A 401 2.17 8.28 17.24
N VAL A 402 1.20 9.18 17.34
CA VAL A 402 0.42 9.65 16.19
C VAL A 402 0.56 11.15 16.10
N LEU A 403 1.13 11.64 15.01
CA LEU A 403 1.12 13.04 14.64
C LEU A 403 0.04 13.23 13.57
N ASP A 404 -0.87 14.17 13.82
CA ASP A 404 -1.94 14.53 12.89
C ASP A 404 -1.83 16.01 12.52
N ASP A 405 -1.49 16.26 11.25
CA ASP A 405 -1.30 17.62 10.73
C ASP A 405 -2.61 18.42 10.69
N ASN A 406 -3.76 17.74 10.59
CA ASN A 406 -5.06 18.42 10.54
C ASN A 406 -5.43 19.02 11.90
N SER A 407 -5.04 18.37 13.00
CA SER A 407 -5.33 18.81 14.37
C SER A 407 -4.15 19.43 15.09
N GLU A 408 -2.97 19.43 14.46
CA GLU A 408 -1.70 19.89 15.02
C GLU A 408 -1.39 19.26 16.39
N LYS A 409 -1.64 17.95 16.52
CA LYS A 409 -1.51 17.22 17.78
C LYS A 409 -0.67 15.96 17.64
N LEU A 410 0.08 15.70 18.71
CA LEU A 410 0.76 14.45 18.95
C LEU A 410 0.04 13.65 20.03
N TRP A 411 -0.29 12.41 19.73
CA TRP A 411 -0.92 11.46 20.65
C TRP A 411 -0.01 10.28 20.90
N MET A 412 0.16 9.88 22.17
CA MET A 412 0.62 8.53 22.49
C MET A 412 -0.59 7.61 22.51
N ILE A 413 -0.57 6.53 21.74
CA ILE A 413 -1.69 5.60 21.62
C ILE A 413 -1.24 4.15 21.85
N LYS A 414 -2.19 3.31 22.23
CA LYS A 414 -2.09 1.85 22.15
C LYS A 414 -2.99 1.39 21.02
N ILE A 415 -2.41 0.77 19.99
CA ILE A 415 -3.14 0.13 18.90
C ILE A 415 -3.99 -1.00 19.49
N ARG A 416 -5.25 -1.09 19.07
CA ARG A 416 -6.18 -2.13 19.54
C ARG A 416 -5.73 -3.53 19.10
N PRO A 417 -6.12 -4.60 19.80
CA PRO A 417 -5.93 -5.96 19.30
C PRO A 417 -6.65 -6.18 17.96
N ARG A 418 -6.09 -7.08 17.14
CA ARG A 418 -6.63 -7.45 15.83
C ARG A 418 -7.83 -8.37 15.94
N LEU A 419 -8.88 -8.08 15.19
CA LEU A 419 -10.06 -8.93 15.07
C LEU A 419 -9.72 -10.24 14.33
N SER A 420 -8.86 -10.11 13.31
CA SER A 420 -8.47 -11.17 12.39
C SER A 420 -7.11 -11.78 12.74
N TRP A 421 -6.87 -12.98 12.24
CA TRP A 421 -5.70 -13.78 12.58
C TRP A 421 -4.38 -13.10 12.24
N ASP A 422 -3.45 -13.11 13.20
CA ASP A 422 -2.10 -12.60 13.01
C ASP A 422 -1.15 -13.68 12.47
N ALA A 423 -0.96 -13.70 11.16
CA ALA A 423 0.04 -14.53 10.49
C ALA A 423 1.47 -13.94 10.56
N GLY A 424 1.64 -12.73 11.12
CA GLY A 424 2.94 -12.06 11.27
C GLY A 424 3.66 -12.35 12.59
N VAL A 425 3.11 -13.23 13.42
CA VAL A 425 3.71 -13.59 14.71
C VAL A 425 5.08 -14.26 14.50
N THR A 426 6.06 -13.87 15.31
CA THR A 426 7.40 -14.46 15.25
C THR A 426 7.35 -15.94 15.60
N ALA A 427 7.92 -16.78 14.73
CA ALA A 427 8.04 -18.21 14.99
C ALA A 427 8.82 -18.47 16.28
N SER A 428 8.38 -19.46 17.05
CA SER A 428 8.95 -19.82 18.34
C SER A 428 9.04 -21.33 18.46
N ALA A 429 10.22 -21.84 18.81
CA ALA A 429 10.44 -23.27 19.07
C ALA A 429 9.71 -23.78 20.33
N PHE A 430 9.15 -22.88 21.14
CA PHE A 430 8.33 -23.24 22.32
C PHE A 430 6.91 -23.67 21.95
N VAL A 431 6.45 -23.36 20.73
CA VAL A 431 5.13 -23.74 20.25
C VAL A 431 5.32 -24.93 19.30
N LYS A 432 4.74 -26.07 19.67
CA LYS A 432 4.78 -27.31 18.86
C LYS A 432 3.87 -27.22 17.64
#